data_AF-A0AAW5MRU9-F1
#
_entry.id   AF-A0AAW5MRU9-F1
#
_cell.length_a   1.000
_cell.length_b   1.000
_cell.length_c   1.000
_cell.angle_alpha   90.00
_cell.angle_beta   90.00
_cell.angle_gamma   90.00
#
_symmetry.space_group_name_H-M   'P 1'
#
loop_
_entity.id
_entity.type
_entity.pdbx_description
1 polymer ?
#
loop_
_entity_poly.entity_id
_entity_poly.type
_entity_poly.pdbx_seq_one_letter_code
_entity_poly.pdbx_strand_id
1 'polypeptide(L)' 'AGLNGESLFLFAGDQKDADAIYANPLLAHLPAVQNKQVYALGTETFRLDYYSATQVLERLKALF' A
#
# COMPACT_ATOMS: atom_id res chain seq x y z
N ALA A 1 4.55 18.22 -6.49
CA ALA A 1 3.44 17.40 -5.93
C ALA A 1 4.01 16.04 -5.55
N GLY A 2 3.76 15.57 -4.33
CA GLY A 2 4.52 14.45 -3.72
C GLY A 2 3.98 13.05 -4.03
N LEU A 3 2.67 12.89 -4.29
CA LEU A 3 2.02 11.61 -4.56
C LEU A 3 0.98 11.80 -5.67
N ASN A 4 1.18 11.15 -6.82
CA ASN A 4 0.34 11.35 -8.02
C ASN A 4 -0.09 10.03 -8.71
N GLY A 5 0.14 8.88 -8.07
CA GLY A 5 -0.19 7.57 -8.64
C GLY A 5 -1.67 7.21 -8.49
N GLU A 6 -2.17 6.39 -9.41
CA GLU A 6 -3.53 5.83 -9.37
C GLU A 6 -3.69 4.77 -8.27
N SER A 7 -2.60 4.09 -7.90
CA SER A 7 -2.56 3.13 -6.80
C SER A 7 -1.41 3.42 -5.84
N LEU A 8 -1.62 3.12 -4.56
CA LEU A 8 -0.63 3.30 -3.50
C LEU A 8 -0.30 1.94 -2.88
N PHE A 9 0.97 1.56 -2.92
CA PHE A 9 1.48 0.35 -2.24
C PHE A 9 2.24 0.75 -0.99
N LEU A 10 1.76 0.28 0.16
CA LEU A 10 2.34 0.56 1.48
C LEU A 10 3.30 -0.56 1.87
N PHE A 11 4.60 -0.26 1.86
CA PHE A 11 5.63 -1.14 2.39
C PHE A 11 5.66 -1.06 3.92
N ALA A 12 6.00 -2.19 4.55
CA ALA A 12 6.04 -2.35 6.00
C ALA A 12 4.74 -1.97 6.72
N GLY A 13 3.60 -1.97 6.01
CA GLY A 13 2.30 -1.61 6.53
C GLY A 13 1.31 -2.77 6.47
N ASP A 14 0.33 -2.74 7.35
CA ASP A 14 -0.82 -3.65 7.39
C ASP A 14 -2.12 -2.95 6.99
N GLN A 15 -3.26 -3.65 7.13
CA GLN A 15 -4.57 -3.09 6.77
C GLN A 15 -4.91 -1.82 7.56
N LYS A 16 -4.46 -1.69 8.82
CA LYS A 16 -4.72 -0.51 9.64
C LYS A 16 -4.02 0.72 9.08
N ASP A 17 -2.84 0.54 8.50
CA ASP A 17 -2.12 1.63 7.83
C ASP A 17 -2.87 2.07 6.57
N ALA A 18 -3.41 1.13 5.80
CA ALA A 18 -4.27 1.45 4.66
C ALA A 18 -5.53 2.21 5.10
N ASP A 19 -6.18 1.76 6.18
CA ASP A 19 -7.36 2.41 6.75
C ASP A 19 -7.03 3.81 7.29
N ALA A 20 -5.85 4.00 7.88
CA ALA A 20 -5.37 5.30 8.33
C ALA A 20 -5.15 6.27 7.16
N ILE A 21 -4.67 5.79 6.00
CA ILE A 21 -4.56 6.58 4.77
C ILE A 21 -5.95 6.99 4.28
N TYR A 22 -6.93 6.08 4.28
CA TYR A 22 -8.31 6.39 3.91
C TYR A 22 -8.97 7.41 4.84
N ALA A 23 -8.66 7.35 6.14
CA ALA A 23 -9.20 8.27 7.14
C ALA A 23 -8.52 9.65 7.14
N ASN A 24 -7.40 9.84 6.42
CA ASN A 24 -6.61 11.06 6.47
C ASN A 24 -7.17 12.15 5.52
N PRO A 25 -7.72 13.27 6.04
CA PRO A 25 -8.29 14.33 5.20
C PRO A 25 -7.29 15.00 4.28
N LEU A 26 -6.00 15.01 4.65
CA LEU A 26 -4.93 15.59 3.83
C LEU A 26 -4.66 14.76 2.57
N LEU A 27 -4.98 13.47 2.59
CA LEU A 27 -4.74 12.53 1.50
C LEU A 27 -6.02 12.17 0.72
N ALA A 28 -7.19 12.61 1.18
CA ALA A 28 -8.49 12.31 0.57
C ALA A 28 -8.63 12.79 -0.89
N HIS A 29 -7.80 13.74 -1.33
CA HIS A 29 -7.79 14.23 -2.71
C HIS A 29 -6.98 13.35 -3.67
N LEU A 30 -6.23 12.37 -3.17
CA LEU A 30 -5.41 11.51 -4.00
C LEU A 30 -6.28 10.52 -4.79
N PRO A 31 -6.01 10.30 -6.09
CA PRO A 31 -6.75 9.33 -6.90
C PRO A 31 -6.78 7.93 -6.29
N ALA A 32 -5.65 7.45 -5.76
CA ALA A 32 -5.58 6.15 -5.07
C ALA A 32 -6.52 6.03 -3.87
N VAL A 33 -6.75 7.11 -3.13
CA VAL A 33 -7.65 7.11 -1.97
C VAL A 33 -9.11 7.13 -2.43
N GLN A 34 -9.42 7.96 -3.41
CA GLN A 34 -10.78 8.06 -3.98
C GLN A 34 -11.23 6.76 -4.65
N ASN A 35 -10.33 6.11 -5.39
CA ASN A 35 -10.59 4.87 -6.12
C ASN A 35 -10.42 3.61 -5.27
N LYS A 36 -10.14 3.75 -3.96
CA LYS A 36 -9.90 2.63 -3.04
C LYS A 36 -8.78 1.67 -3.50
N GLN A 37 -7.70 2.24 -4.03
CA GLN A 37 -6.53 1.53 -4.53
C GLN A 37 -5.31 1.72 -3.61
N VAL A 38 -5.52 1.62 -2.30
CA VAL A 38 -4.44 1.61 -1.29
C VAL A 38 -4.26 0.17 -0.79
N TYR A 39 -3.06 -0.38 -0.99
CA TYR A 39 -2.74 -1.77 -0.70
C TYR A 39 -1.57 -1.89 0.26
N ALA A 40 -1.82 -2.55 1.38
CA ALA A 40 -0.78 -2.91 2.34
C ALA A 40 -0.04 -4.19 1.90
N LEU A 41 1.29 -4.08 1.73
CA LEU A 41 2.14 -5.18 1.27
C LEU A 41 2.64 -6.08 2.40
N GLY A 42 2.38 -5.73 3.67
CA GLY A 42 2.75 -6.53 4.83
C GLY A 42 3.90 -5.90 5.62
N THR A 43 3.91 -6.12 6.93
CA THR A 43 4.86 -5.51 7.88
C THR A 43 6.31 -5.98 7.67
N GLU A 44 6.50 -7.14 7.08
CA GLU A 44 7.81 -7.74 6.76
C GLU A 44 8.45 -7.25 5.46
N THR A 45 7.80 -6.33 4.74
CA THR A 45 8.29 -5.80 3.45
C THR A 45 9.21 -4.58 3.58
N PHE A 46 9.65 -4.24 4.79
CA PHE A 46 10.48 -3.06 5.06
C PHE A 46 11.84 -3.08 4.33
N ARG A 47 12.45 -4.27 4.20
CA ARG A 47 13.60 -4.47 3.32
C ARG A 47 13.14 -5.29 2.12
N LEU A 48 13.67 -4.98 0.95
CA LEU A 48 13.41 -5.74 -0.28
C LEU A 48 14.66 -6.53 -0.64
N ASP A 49 14.70 -7.75 -0.14
CA ASP A 49 15.67 -8.81 -0.42
C ASP A 49 14.95 -10.00 -1.06
N TYR A 50 15.68 -11.08 -1.35
CA TYR A 50 15.12 -12.25 -2.03
C TYR A 50 13.88 -12.85 -1.33
N TYR A 51 13.89 -12.89 0.02
CA TYR A 51 12.81 -13.51 0.79
C TYR A 51 11.60 -12.59 0.90
N SER A 52 11.83 -11.30 1.14
CA SER A 52 10.76 -10.29 1.20
C SER A 52 10.15 -10.01 -0.17
N ALA A 53 10.93 -10.06 -1.26
CA ALA A 53 10.40 -9.97 -2.63
C ALA A 53 9.43 -11.12 -2.96
N THR A 54 9.73 -12.34 -2.49
CA THR A 54 8.82 -13.50 -2.65
C THR A 54 7.52 -13.29 -1.88
N GLN A 55 7.59 -12.75 -0.67
CA GLN A 55 6.40 -12.41 0.13
C GLN A 55 5.57 -11.30 -0.51
N VAL A 56 6.21 -10.28 -1.08
CA VAL A 56 5.53 -9.25 -1.88
C VAL A 56 4.80 -9.87 -3.07
N LEU A 57 5.43 -10.80 -3.79
CA LEU A 57 4.81 -11.47 -4.94
C LEU A 57 3.58 -12.29 -4.52
N GLU A 58 3.68 -13.08 -3.45
CA GLU A 58 2.54 -13.83 -2.92
C GLU A 58 1.43 -12.90 -2.42
N ARG A 59 1.78 -11.76 -1.82
CA ARG A 59 0.81 -10.75 -1.42
C ARG A 59 0.08 -10.14 -2.62
N LEU A 60 0.80 -9.82 -3.69
CA LEU A 60 0.19 -9.30 -4.93
C LEU A 60 -0.74 -10.35 -5.56
N LYS A 61 -0.34 -11.63 -5.60
CA LYS A 61 -1.20 -12.74 -6.10
C LYS A 61 -2.45 -12.96 -5.26
N ALA A 62 -2.44 -12.57 -3.98
CA ALA A 62 -3.63 -12.66 -3.12
C ALA A 62 -4.58 -11.47 -3.30
N LEU A 63 -4.09 -10.35 -3.82
CA LEU A 63 -4.85 -9.10 -3.99
C LEU A 63 -5.52 -8.98 -5.36
N PHE A 64 -4.98 -9.65 -6.39
CA PHE A 64 -5.41 -9.56 -7.79
C PHE A 64 -5.57 -10.95 -8.41
#